data_AF-A0A7W1IPU2-F1
#
_entry.id   AF-A0A7W1IPU2-F1
#
_cell.length_a   1.000
_cell.length_b   1.000
_cell.length_c   1.000
_cell.angle_alpha   90.00
_cell.angle_beta   90.00
_cell.angle_gamma   90.00
#
_symmetry.space_group_name_H-M   'P 1'
#
loop_
_entity.id
_entity.type
_entity.pdbx_description
1 polymer ?
#
loop_
_entity_poly.entity_id
_entity_poly.type
_entity_poly.pdbx_seq_one_letter_code
_entity_poly.pdbx_strand_id
1 'polypeptide(L)'
;MKLLYILFSLFLFTACSENDDHKSKRKMTASFDKEIGSRIKLLNNDTIQTDSLKVNPNEVDSIVNTLILLSKDVENMQASVIRSNQYFDGLASRYGISTHEFEKIKVRMQLDDVAAILKDNELKFFNMILLKNNRADLLLHAAE
;
A
#
# COMPACT_ATOMS: atom_id res chain seq x y z
N MET A 1 -26.61 8.63 38.11
CA MET A 1 -25.83 9.59 37.30
C MET A 1 -24.30 9.50 37.46
N LYS A 2 -23.74 8.72 38.40
CA LYS A 2 -22.27 8.56 38.54
C LYS A 2 -21.65 7.53 37.58
N LEU A 3 -22.43 6.56 37.10
CA LEU A 3 -21.94 5.48 36.23
C LEU A 3 -21.60 5.94 34.79
N LEU A 4 -22.25 7.00 34.31
CA LEU A 4 -22.11 7.50 32.94
C LEU A 4 -20.78 8.25 32.72
N TYR A 5 -20.21 8.86 33.76
CA TYR A 5 -18.92 9.55 33.67
C TYR A 5 -17.72 8.60 33.60
N ILE A 6 -17.85 7.39 34.15
CA ILE A 6 -16.77 6.38 34.16
C ILE A 6 -16.60 5.73 32.79
N LEU A 7 -17.70 5.56 32.03
CA LEU A 7 -17.65 5.05 30.65
C LEU A 7 -17.07 6.08 29.67
N PHE A 8 -17.30 7.38 29.90
CA PHE A 8 -16.76 8.44 29.05
C PHE A 8 -15.25 8.67 29.26
N SER A 9 -14.74 8.45 30.48
CA SER A 9 -13.29 8.53 30.75
C SER A 9 -12.53 7.31 30.20
N LEU A 10 -13.14 6.13 30.13
CA LEU A 10 -12.51 4.96 29.52
C LEU A 10 -12.33 5.06 28.00
N PHE A 11 -13.22 5.79 27.31
CA PHE A 11 -13.16 5.97 25.86
C PHE A 11 -12.08 6.99 25.41
N LEU A 12 -11.61 7.87 26.30
CA LEU A 12 -10.58 8.87 25.99
C LEU A 12 -9.15 8.34 26.13
N PHE A 13 -8.93 7.23 26.84
CA PHE A 13 -7.59 6.66 27.04
C PHE A 13 -7.12 5.73 25.92
N THR A 14 -8.02 5.24 25.07
CA THR A 14 -7.65 4.34 23.95
C THR A 14 -7.16 5.09 22.70
N ALA A 15 -7.33 6.41 22.63
CA ALA A 15 -6.94 7.21 21.46
C ALA A 15 -5.48 7.71 21.47
N CYS A 16 -4.70 7.47 22.54
CA CYS A 16 -3.34 8.00 22.67
C CYS A 16 -2.21 7.01 22.34
N SER A 17 -2.47 5.73 22.09
CA SER A 17 -1.39 4.74 22.01
C SER A 17 -0.69 4.64 20.64
N GLU A 18 -1.30 5.11 19.55
CA GLU A 18 -0.76 4.92 18.19
C GLU A 18 0.19 6.05 17.74
N ASN A 19 0.09 7.23 18.35
CA ASN A 19 0.90 8.40 17.97
C ASN A 19 2.33 8.40 18.54
N ASP A 20 2.57 7.72 19.66
CA ASP A 20 3.88 7.71 20.30
C ASP A 20 4.89 6.83 19.55
N ASP A 21 4.45 5.71 18.96
CA ASP A 21 5.34 4.80 18.24
C ASP A 21 5.84 5.42 16.91
N HIS A 22 4.97 6.13 16.18
CA HIS A 22 5.37 6.87 14.98
C HIS A 22 6.31 8.03 15.29
N LYS A 23 6.10 8.72 16.41
CA LYS A 23 6.97 9.82 16.84
C LYS A 23 8.33 9.30 17.31
N SER A 24 8.35 8.15 17.99
CA SER A 24 9.57 7.43 18.38
C SER A 24 10.39 6.99 17.17
N LYS A 25 9.75 6.31 16.21
CA LYS A 25 10.38 5.86 14.96
C LYS A 25 10.96 7.01 14.14
N ARG A 26 10.24 8.12 13.99
CA ARG A 26 10.75 9.33 13.30
C ARG A 26 11.99 9.92 13.98
N LYS A 27 12.01 9.97 15.30
CA LYS A 27 13.19 10.43 16.06
C LYS A 27 14.37 9.48 15.89
N MET A 28 14.11 8.18 15.83
CA MET A 28 15.13 7.17 15.62
C MET A 28 15.76 7.27 14.21
N THR A 29 14.94 7.41 13.16
CA THR A 29 15.43 7.62 11.78
C THR A 29 16.30 8.88 11.69
N ALA A 30 15.86 10.00 12.25
CA ALA A 30 16.65 11.24 12.26
C ALA A 30 17.99 11.09 13.01
N SER A 31 18.04 10.26 14.04
CA SER A 31 19.29 9.94 14.74
C SER A 31 20.23 9.11 13.87
N PHE A 32 19.71 8.13 13.12
CA PHE A 32 20.50 7.35 12.18
C PHE A 32 21.02 8.19 11.03
N ASP A 33 20.19 9.06 10.43
CA ASP A 33 20.60 9.95 9.34
C ASP A 33 21.75 10.86 9.76
N LYS A 34 21.69 11.39 11.00
CA LYS A 34 22.75 12.23 11.56
C LYS A 34 24.05 11.45 11.75
N GLU A 35 23.97 10.24 12.29
CA GLU A 35 25.13 9.37 12.53
C GLU A 35 25.77 8.90 11.21
N ILE A 36 24.94 8.50 10.23
CA ILE A 36 25.37 8.13 8.88
C ILE A 36 26.05 9.32 8.20
N GLY A 37 25.43 10.50 8.22
CA GLY A 37 26.02 11.72 7.66
C GLY A 37 27.35 12.11 8.30
N SER A 38 27.51 11.86 9.61
CA SER A 38 28.79 12.04 10.32
C SER A 38 29.86 11.07 9.80
N ARG A 39 29.50 9.79 9.66
CA ARG A 39 30.41 8.74 9.15
C ARG A 39 30.82 8.95 7.70
N ILE A 40 29.88 9.36 6.84
CA ILE A 40 30.17 9.72 5.44
C ILE A 40 31.19 10.85 5.38
N LYS A 41 31.05 11.88 6.21
CA LYS A 41 32.01 13.00 6.28
C LYS A 41 33.40 12.54 6.73
N LEU A 42 33.48 11.68 7.73
CA LEU A 42 34.76 11.10 8.19
C LEU A 42 35.42 10.29 7.07
N LEU A 43 34.69 9.40 6.43
CA LEU A 43 35.18 8.57 5.32
C LEU A 43 35.62 9.38 4.10
N ASN A 44 35.00 10.54 3.84
CA ASN A 44 35.37 11.41 2.72
C ASN A 44 36.54 12.36 3.05
N ASN A 45 36.77 12.69 4.34
CA ASN A 45 37.81 13.61 4.77
C ASN A 45 39.12 12.91 5.13
N ASP A 46 39.05 11.69 5.67
CA ASP A 46 40.23 10.93 6.02
C ASP A 46 40.84 10.33 4.75
N THR A 47 42.14 10.52 4.56
CA THR A 47 42.97 9.81 3.56
C THR A 47 43.08 8.32 3.92
N ILE A 48 41.96 7.60 3.98
CA ILE A 48 41.88 6.14 4.02
C ILE A 48 42.24 5.65 2.60
N GLN A 49 43.48 5.90 2.19
CA GLN A 49 43.99 5.60 0.84
C GLN A 49 44.66 4.22 0.75
N THR A 50 44.77 3.48 1.84
CA THR A 50 45.69 2.32 1.90
C THR A 50 45.03 0.96 1.92
N ASP A 51 43.70 0.85 1.79
CA ASP A 51 43.06 -0.47 1.70
C ASP A 51 42.26 -0.62 0.41
N SER A 52 42.38 -1.79 -0.20
CA SER A 52 41.89 -2.14 -1.54
C SER A 52 40.37 -2.08 -1.73
N LEU A 53 39.62 -1.73 -0.68
CA LEU A 53 38.17 -1.54 -0.65
C LEU A 53 37.81 -0.06 -0.63
N LYS A 54 37.94 0.61 -1.78
CA LYS A 54 37.38 1.96 -1.98
C LYS A 54 35.85 1.88 -2.06
N VAL A 55 35.19 1.83 -0.91
CA VAL A 55 33.74 2.01 -0.84
C VAL A 55 33.44 3.49 -1.04
N ASN A 56 32.53 3.82 -1.96
CA ASN A 56 31.98 5.17 -2.09
C ASN A 56 30.80 5.32 -1.11
N PRO A 57 30.97 5.99 0.04
CA PRO A 57 29.93 6.03 1.06
C PRO A 57 28.67 6.79 0.61
N ASN A 58 28.81 7.75 -0.32
CA ASN A 58 27.67 8.48 -0.89
C ASN A 58 26.83 7.58 -1.82
N GLU A 59 27.48 6.67 -2.55
CA GLU A 59 26.79 5.71 -3.41
C GLU A 59 26.00 4.70 -2.57
N VAL A 60 26.59 4.19 -1.49
CA VAL A 60 25.91 3.29 -0.55
C VAL A 60 24.68 3.96 0.06
N ASP A 61 24.80 5.19 0.53
CA ASP A 61 23.68 5.96 1.08
C ASP A 61 22.56 6.17 0.05
N SER A 62 22.92 6.51 -1.19
CA SER A 62 21.96 6.66 -2.28
C SER A 62 21.22 5.36 -2.61
N ILE A 63 21.92 4.22 -2.64
CA ILE A 63 21.31 2.91 -2.87
C ILE A 63 20.35 2.55 -1.73
N VAL A 64 20.75 2.75 -0.47
CA VAL A 64 19.88 2.47 0.69
C VAL A 64 18.61 3.33 0.65
N ASN A 65 18.73 4.62 0.34
CA ASN A 65 17.58 5.50 0.16
C ASN A 65 16.66 5.03 -0.98
N THR A 66 17.22 4.53 -2.07
CA THR A 66 16.45 3.94 -3.18
C THR A 66 15.69 2.69 -2.70
N LEU A 67 16.31 1.82 -1.91
CA LEU A 67 15.66 0.64 -1.35
C LEU A 67 14.52 0.98 -0.38
N ILE A 68 14.67 2.05 0.43
CA ILE A 68 13.61 2.56 1.32
C ILE A 68 12.42 3.11 0.51
N LEU A 69 12.67 3.76 -0.62
CA LEU A 69 11.59 4.20 -1.52
C LEU A 69 10.89 3.00 -2.16
N LEU A 70 11.67 2.03 -2.66
CA LEU A 70 11.11 0.81 -3.25
C LEU A 70 10.23 0.03 -2.26
N SER A 71 10.60 -0.03 -0.97
CA SER A 71 9.76 -0.71 0.04
C SER A 71 8.41 -0.02 0.23
N LYS A 72 8.36 1.31 0.16
CA LYS A 72 7.10 2.07 0.22
C LYS A 72 6.23 1.84 -1.01
N ASP A 73 6.85 1.75 -2.19
CA ASP A 73 6.13 1.45 -3.43
C ASP A 73 5.51 0.05 -3.41
N VAL A 74 6.21 -0.93 -2.83
CA VAL A 74 5.67 -2.28 -2.59
C VAL A 74 4.48 -2.27 -1.63
N GLU A 75 4.57 -1.53 -0.52
CA GLU A 75 3.43 -1.36 0.42
C GLU A 75 2.23 -0.70 -0.27
N ASN A 76 2.46 0.34 -1.08
CA ASN A 76 1.42 1.01 -1.84
C ASN A 76 0.78 0.07 -2.86
N MET A 77 1.57 -0.78 -3.54
CA MET A 77 1.05 -1.79 -4.46
C MET A 77 0.16 -2.79 -3.74
N GLN A 78 0.58 -3.29 -2.57
CA GLN A 78 -0.24 -4.18 -1.74
C GLN A 78 -1.56 -3.51 -1.32
N ALA A 79 -1.51 -2.25 -0.88
CA ALA A 79 -2.71 -1.50 -0.52
C ALA A 79 -3.67 -1.30 -1.71
N SER A 80 -3.15 -1.01 -2.90
CA SER A 80 -3.92 -0.88 -4.14
C SER A 80 -4.61 -2.18 -4.53
N VAL A 81 -3.93 -3.33 -4.42
CA VAL A 81 -4.52 -4.66 -4.69
C VAL A 81 -5.66 -4.96 -3.72
N ILE A 82 -5.46 -4.69 -2.42
CA ILE A 82 -6.50 -4.91 -1.40
C ILE A 82 -7.72 -4.04 -1.69
N ARG A 83 -7.54 -2.74 -1.95
CA ARG A 83 -8.63 -1.81 -2.25
C ARG A 83 -9.40 -2.21 -3.51
N SER A 84 -8.71 -2.66 -4.54
CA SER A 84 -9.33 -3.09 -5.79
C SER A 84 -10.23 -4.32 -5.58
N ASN A 85 -9.76 -5.32 -4.83
CA ASN A 85 -10.56 -6.50 -4.50
C ASN A 85 -11.77 -6.12 -3.62
N GLN A 86 -11.58 -5.25 -2.62
CA GLN A 86 -12.65 -4.75 -1.76
C GLN A 86 -13.70 -3.94 -2.52
N TYR A 87 -13.29 -3.20 -3.56
CA TYR A 87 -14.21 -2.45 -4.40
C TYR A 87 -15.24 -3.35 -5.07
N PHE A 88 -14.80 -4.44 -5.72
CA PHE A 88 -15.71 -5.38 -6.38
C PHE A 88 -16.53 -6.21 -5.38
N ASP A 89 -15.97 -6.59 -4.23
CA ASP A 89 -16.75 -7.23 -3.16
C ASP A 89 -17.86 -6.30 -2.64
N GLY A 90 -17.55 -5.01 -2.50
CA GLY A 90 -18.50 -3.98 -2.09
C GLY A 90 -19.59 -3.73 -3.12
N LEU A 91 -19.24 -3.70 -4.41
CA LEU A 91 -20.22 -3.64 -5.50
C LEU A 91 -21.14 -4.86 -5.48
N ALA A 92 -20.56 -6.06 -5.36
CA ALA A 92 -21.33 -7.29 -5.36
C ALA A 92 -22.35 -7.34 -4.23
N SER A 93 -21.92 -6.99 -3.02
CA SER A 93 -22.78 -6.88 -1.85
C SER A 93 -23.89 -5.84 -2.05
N ARG A 94 -23.55 -4.63 -2.53
CA ARG A 94 -24.51 -3.54 -2.72
C ARG A 94 -25.62 -3.89 -3.71
N TYR A 95 -25.28 -4.58 -4.79
CA TYR A 95 -26.23 -4.91 -5.84
C TYR A 95 -26.79 -6.33 -5.73
N GLY A 96 -26.42 -7.09 -4.70
CA GLY A 96 -26.86 -8.47 -4.48
C GLY A 96 -26.55 -9.36 -5.68
N ILE A 97 -25.31 -9.32 -6.16
CA ILE A 97 -24.77 -10.18 -7.22
C ILE A 97 -23.65 -11.05 -6.64
N SER A 98 -23.37 -12.18 -7.28
CA SER A 98 -22.36 -13.13 -6.80
C SER A 98 -20.95 -12.73 -7.25
N THR A 99 -19.96 -12.78 -6.35
CA THR A 99 -18.56 -12.48 -6.64
C THR A 99 -17.80 -13.61 -7.36
N HIS A 100 -18.44 -14.75 -7.61
CA HIS A 100 -17.76 -15.94 -8.17
C HIS A 100 -17.12 -15.75 -9.56
N GLU A 101 -17.63 -14.83 -10.37
CA GLU A 101 -17.05 -14.53 -11.69
C GLU A 101 -15.93 -13.48 -11.61
N PHE A 102 -15.79 -12.80 -10.47
CA PHE A 102 -14.76 -11.78 -10.29
C PHE A 102 -13.42 -12.43 -9.97
N GLU A 103 -12.42 -12.11 -10.79
CA GLU A 103 -11.07 -12.56 -10.56
C GLU A 103 -10.37 -11.68 -9.52
N LYS A 104 -9.66 -12.30 -8.58
CA LYS A 104 -8.93 -11.60 -7.52
C LYS A 104 -7.54 -11.19 -8.00
N ILE A 105 -7.24 -9.92 -7.83
CA ILE A 105 -5.92 -9.35 -8.11
C ILE A 105 -4.94 -9.79 -7.01
N LYS A 106 -3.70 -10.09 -7.39
CA LYS A 106 -2.61 -10.50 -6.51
C LYS A 106 -1.41 -9.56 -6.67
N VAL A 107 -0.67 -9.34 -5.58
CA VAL A 107 0.48 -8.43 -5.52
C VAL A 107 1.60 -8.77 -6.53
N ARG A 108 1.68 -10.02 -6.99
CA ARG A 108 2.73 -10.50 -7.90
C ARG A 108 2.32 -10.51 -9.39
N MET A 109 1.12 -10.02 -9.73
CA MET A 109 0.66 -9.94 -11.12
C MET A 109 1.39 -8.83 -11.88
N GLN A 110 1.56 -8.99 -13.19
CA GLN A 110 2.04 -7.92 -14.05
C GLN A 110 0.99 -6.80 -14.13
N LEU A 111 1.41 -5.55 -14.28
CA LEU A 111 0.49 -4.41 -14.30
C LEU A 111 -0.56 -4.51 -15.42
N ASP A 112 -0.18 -5.05 -16.58
CA ASP A 112 -1.10 -5.26 -17.69
C ASP A 112 -2.18 -6.30 -17.35
N ASP A 113 -1.79 -7.40 -16.66
CA ASP A 113 -2.75 -8.40 -16.18
C ASP A 113 -3.70 -7.80 -15.14
N VAL A 114 -3.18 -6.96 -14.23
CA VAL A 114 -3.99 -6.25 -13.25
C VAL A 114 -5.02 -5.36 -13.94
N ALA A 115 -4.60 -4.58 -14.94
CA ALA A 115 -5.50 -3.71 -15.71
C ALA A 115 -6.56 -4.51 -16.48
N ALA A 116 -6.17 -5.62 -17.10
CA ALA A 116 -7.08 -6.52 -17.80
C ALA A 116 -8.12 -7.12 -16.86
N ILE A 117 -7.71 -7.65 -15.70
CA ILE A 117 -8.62 -8.21 -14.67
C ILE A 117 -9.58 -7.14 -14.15
N LEU A 118 -9.11 -5.92 -13.90
CA LEU A 118 -9.97 -4.82 -13.47
C LEU A 118 -11.06 -4.52 -14.51
N LYS A 119 -10.69 -4.49 -15.79
CA LYS A 119 -11.63 -4.24 -16.89
C LYS A 119 -12.60 -5.39 -17.12
N ASP A 120 -12.12 -6.62 -17.03
CA ASP A 120 -12.95 -7.82 -17.13
C ASP A 120 -13.96 -7.90 -15.96
N ASN A 121 -13.53 -7.63 -14.73
CA ASN A 121 -14.43 -7.55 -13.58
C ASN A 121 -15.46 -6.42 -13.71
N GLU A 122 -15.09 -5.26 -14.26
CA GLU A 122 -16.01 -4.16 -14.57
C GLU A 122 -17.07 -4.59 -15.59
N LEU A 123 -16.65 -5.25 -16.67
CA LEU A 123 -17.57 -5.77 -17.69
C LEU A 123 -18.51 -6.84 -17.12
N LYS A 124 -17.99 -7.81 -16.38
CA LYS A 124 -18.79 -8.85 -15.70
C LYS A 124 -19.80 -8.25 -14.74
N PHE A 125 -19.39 -7.24 -13.97
CA PHE A 125 -20.30 -6.51 -13.10
C PHE A 125 -21.48 -5.93 -13.88
N PHE A 126 -21.21 -5.18 -14.96
CA PHE A 126 -22.29 -4.59 -15.76
C PHE A 126 -23.17 -5.65 -16.43
N ASN A 127 -22.58 -6.73 -16.92
CA ASN A 127 -23.34 -7.83 -17.52
C ASN A 127 -24.31 -8.45 -16.51
N MET A 128 -23.85 -8.71 -15.28
CA MET A 128 -24.72 -9.20 -14.21
C MET A 128 -25.84 -8.23 -13.86
N ILE A 129 -25.58 -6.91 -13.87
CA ILE A 129 -26.61 -5.89 -13.63
C ILE A 129 -27.64 -5.89 -14.78
N LEU A 130 -27.21 -5.97 -16.03
CA LEU A 130 -28.11 -6.02 -17.19
C LEU A 130 -28.97 -7.28 -17.17
N LEU A 131 -28.38 -8.45 -16.90
CA LEU A 131 -29.10 -9.71 -16.76
C LEU A 131 -30.13 -9.65 -15.63
N LYS A 132 -29.75 -9.12 -14.46
CA LYS A 132 -30.65 -8.96 -13.31
C LYS A 132 -31.84 -8.03 -13.61
N ASN A 133 -31.68 -7.09 -14.53
CA ASN A 133 -32.73 -6.16 -14.97
C ASN A 133 -33.45 -6.61 -16.26
N ASN A 134 -33.29 -7.87 -16.69
CA ASN A 134 -33.87 -8.41 -17.92
C ASN A 134 -33.50 -7.64 -19.21
N ARG A 135 -32.33 -7.00 -19.23
CA ARG A 135 -31.77 -6.30 -20.41
C ARG A 135 -30.69 -7.11 -21.11
N ALA A 136 -30.96 -8.40 -21.31
CA ALA A 136 -30.01 -9.33 -21.94
C ALA A 136 -29.76 -8.99 -23.42
N ASP A 137 -30.71 -8.30 -24.06
CA ASP A 137 -30.62 -7.77 -25.42
C ASP A 137 -29.45 -6.79 -25.61
N LEU A 138 -29.08 -6.03 -24.57
CA LEU A 138 -27.98 -5.06 -24.63
C LEU A 138 -26.58 -5.70 -24.53
N LEU A 139 -26.48 -6.98 -24.19
CA LEU A 139 -25.19 -7.69 -24.05
C LEU A 139 -24.56 -8.04 -25.40
N LEU A 140 -25.37 -8.17 -26.45
CA LEU A 140 -24.94 -8.59 -27.79
C LEU A 140 -24.09 -7.54 -28.53
N HIS A 141 -24.20 -6.25 -28.16
CA HIS A 141 -23.44 -5.17 -28.80
C HIS A 141 -21.99 -5.03 -28.31
N ALA A 142 -21.59 -5.75 -27.26
CA ALA A 142 -20.24 -5.66 -26.68
C ALA A 142 -19.27 -6.75 -27.20
N ALA A 143 -19.73 -7.63 -28.10
CA ALA A 143 -18.97 -8.79 -28.62
C ALA A 143 -18.54 -8.67 -30.09
N GLU A 144 -18.67 -7.49 -30.71
CA GLU A 144 -18.14 -7.18 -32.05
C GLU A 144 -16.70 -6.64 -32.01
#